data_AF-A0AAT9HTV7-F1
#
_entry.id   AF-A0AAT9HTV7-F1
#
_cell.length_a   1.000
_cell.length_b   1.000
_cell.length_c   1.000
_cell.angle_alpha   90.00
_cell.angle_beta   90.00
_cell.angle_gamma   90.00
#
_symmetry.space_group_name_H-M   'P 1'
#
loop_
_entity.id
_entity.type
_entity.pdbx_description
1 polymer ?
#
loop_
_entity_poly.entity_id
_entity_poly.type
_entity_poly.pdbx_seq_one_letter_code
_entity_poly.pdbx_strand_id
1 'polypeptide(L)'
;MGAENVYGVSMPSKYSSDHSKGDAAELARRTGLNYRTVPIEPMFDAYMGSLGLTGLAEENLQSRLRGTTLMAISNQEGHIVLAPGNKSELAVGYSTLYGDSVGAYGPIKDVYKTSVFRLAEWRNRAAAERGRHRRSRRTRSPSRRARSCGRGRWTRTRCRTIRCWTRSWPCTWTGTGARTRSSRRASTRRW
;
A
#
# COMPACT_ATOMS: atom_id res chain seq x y z
N MET A 1 12.05 -18.21 7.87
CA MET A 1 10.93 -18.33 6.91
C MET A 1 11.51 -18.28 5.50
N GLY A 2 11.44 -19.39 4.75
CA GLY A 2 11.77 -19.41 3.32
C GLY A 2 10.59 -18.95 2.46
N ALA A 3 10.80 -18.82 1.16
CA ALA A 3 9.81 -18.26 0.24
C ALA A 3 8.59 -19.20 0.05
N GLU A 4 8.82 -20.50 0.18
CA GLU A 4 7.82 -21.57 0.15
C GLU A 4 6.76 -21.45 1.26
N ASN A 5 7.09 -20.73 2.35
CA ASN A 5 6.20 -20.49 3.48
C ASN A 5 5.49 -19.13 3.43
N VAL A 6 5.61 -18.41 2.32
CA VAL A 6 5.02 -17.07 2.16
C VAL A 6 4.07 -17.05 0.96
N TYR A 7 2.86 -16.57 1.22
CA TYR A 7 1.75 -16.58 0.27
C TYR A 7 1.31 -15.15 -0.06
N GLY A 8 1.44 -14.78 -1.33
CA GLY A 8 0.89 -13.55 -1.89
C GLY A 8 -0.50 -13.80 -2.48
N VAL A 9 -1.47 -12.96 -2.09
CA VAL A 9 -2.83 -13.01 -2.65
C VAL A 9 -3.13 -11.69 -3.34
N SER A 10 -3.33 -11.74 -4.66
CA SER A 10 -3.79 -10.61 -5.44
C SER A 10 -5.31 -10.54 -5.41
N MET A 11 -5.84 -9.39 -5.01
CA MET A 11 -7.29 -9.19 -4.82
C MET A 11 -7.80 -8.03 -5.69
N PRO A 12 -7.87 -8.22 -7.03
CA PRO A 12 -8.30 -7.18 -7.94
C PRO A 12 -9.80 -6.89 -7.81
N SER A 13 -10.13 -5.63 -8.06
CA SER A 13 -11.49 -5.10 -8.29
C SER A 13 -11.52 -4.34 -9.62
N LYS A 14 -12.69 -3.88 -10.07
CA LYS A 14 -12.86 -3.00 -11.25
C LYS A 14 -11.94 -1.76 -11.29
N TYR A 15 -11.47 -1.31 -10.14
CA TYR A 15 -10.54 -0.15 -10.03
C TYR A 15 -9.05 -0.53 -10.03
N SER A 16 -8.72 -1.81 -10.17
CA SER A 16 -7.35 -2.31 -10.08
C SER A 16 -6.65 -2.23 -11.43
N SER A 17 -5.59 -1.43 -11.52
CA SER A 17 -4.83 -1.28 -12.77
C SER A 17 -4.02 -2.53 -13.12
N ASP A 18 -3.89 -2.84 -14.40
CA ASP A 18 -3.14 -4.05 -14.82
C ASP A 18 -1.65 -3.97 -14.48
N HIS A 19 -1.08 -2.76 -14.48
CA HIS A 19 0.29 -2.53 -14.04
C HIS A 19 0.51 -2.95 -12.58
N SER A 20 -0.48 -2.70 -11.72
CA SER A 20 -0.43 -3.07 -10.30
C SER A 20 -0.40 -4.59 -10.11
N LYS A 21 -1.20 -5.31 -10.91
CA LYS A 21 -1.26 -6.77 -10.90
C LYS A 21 0.06 -7.38 -11.41
N GLY A 22 0.62 -6.78 -12.47
CA GLY A 22 1.89 -7.21 -13.06
C GLY A 22 3.09 -7.07 -12.12
N ASP A 23 3.20 -5.94 -11.41
CA ASP A 23 4.30 -5.71 -10.47
C ASP A 23 4.27 -6.71 -9.30
N ALA A 24 3.09 -7.03 -8.76
CA ALA A 24 2.94 -7.98 -7.66
C ALA A 24 3.27 -9.42 -8.08
N ALA A 25 2.80 -9.83 -9.26
CA ALA A 25 3.12 -11.14 -9.82
C ALA A 25 4.62 -11.28 -10.11
N GLU A 26 5.24 -10.25 -10.69
CA GLU A 26 6.68 -10.24 -10.97
C GLU A 26 7.51 -10.25 -9.69
N LEU A 27 7.10 -9.51 -8.65
CA LEU A 27 7.75 -9.56 -7.35
C LEU A 27 7.73 -10.98 -6.81
N ALA A 28 6.55 -11.61 -6.73
CA ALA A 28 6.40 -12.96 -6.22
C ALA A 28 7.27 -13.97 -6.99
N ARG A 29 7.27 -13.88 -8.32
CA ARG A 29 8.12 -14.71 -9.20
C ARG A 29 9.61 -14.53 -8.92
N ARG A 30 10.07 -13.29 -8.75
CA ARG A 30 11.49 -12.99 -8.46
C ARG A 30 11.92 -13.45 -7.07
N THR A 31 11.01 -13.47 -6.11
CA THR A 31 11.28 -13.88 -4.73
C THR A 31 10.98 -15.36 -4.47
N GLY A 32 10.33 -16.06 -5.40
CA GLY A 32 9.94 -17.46 -5.26
C GLY A 32 8.77 -17.70 -4.31
N LEU A 33 7.90 -16.70 -4.12
CA LEU A 33 6.75 -16.81 -3.21
C LEU A 33 5.60 -17.52 -3.89
N ASN A 34 4.77 -18.19 -3.10
CA ASN A 34 3.47 -18.64 -3.58
C ASN A 34 2.63 -17.43 -3.95
N TYR A 35 1.92 -17.48 -5.08
CA TYR A 35 1.11 -16.37 -5.55
C TYR A 35 -0.18 -16.89 -6.18
N ARG A 36 -1.31 -16.34 -5.73
CA ARG A 36 -2.62 -16.62 -6.33
C ARG A 36 -3.45 -15.35 -6.47
N THR A 37 -4.46 -15.41 -7.32
CA THR A 37 -5.41 -14.30 -7.51
C THR A 37 -6.79 -14.72 -7.04
N VAL A 38 -7.40 -13.89 -6.19
CA VAL A 38 -8.78 -14.04 -5.71
C VAL A 38 -9.51 -12.71 -5.95
N PRO A 39 -10.20 -12.54 -7.09
CA PRO A 39 -10.90 -11.30 -7.41
C PRO A 39 -11.98 -10.99 -6.36
N ILE A 40 -12.04 -9.74 -5.92
CA ILE A 40 -13.07 -9.27 -4.97
C ILE A 40 -14.26 -8.62 -5.65
N GLU A 41 -14.21 -8.48 -6.98
CA GLU A 41 -15.25 -7.83 -7.79
C GLU A 41 -16.65 -8.45 -7.60
N PRO A 42 -16.82 -9.79 -7.63
CA PRO A 42 -18.16 -10.37 -7.42
C PRO A 42 -18.74 -10.05 -6.04
N MET A 43 -17.91 -10.08 -4.99
CA MET A 43 -18.33 -9.74 -3.63
C MET A 43 -18.65 -8.25 -3.51
N PHE A 44 -17.86 -7.40 -4.17
CA PHE A 44 -18.10 -5.96 -4.21
C PHE A 44 -19.42 -5.63 -4.90
N ASP A 45 -19.70 -6.23 -6.05
CA ASP A 45 -20.92 -5.99 -6.81
C ASP A 45 -22.17 -6.44 -6.03
N ALA A 46 -22.10 -7.57 -5.32
CA ALA A 46 -23.18 -8.03 -4.45
C ALA A 46 -23.52 -7.02 -3.32
N TYR A 47 -22.49 -6.47 -2.66
CA TYR A 47 -22.68 -5.44 -1.64
C TYR A 47 -23.24 -4.14 -2.25
N MET A 48 -22.75 -3.74 -3.43
CA MET A 48 -23.23 -2.54 -4.11
C MET A 48 -24.67 -2.66 -4.57
N GLY A 49 -25.08 -3.84 -5.07
CA GLY A 49 -26.47 -4.12 -5.44
C GLY A 49 -27.43 -4.05 -4.25
N SER A 50 -26.95 -4.37 -3.05
CA SER A 50 -27.78 -4.35 -1.83
C SER A 50 -27.84 -2.97 -1.16
N LEU A 51 -26.75 -2.20 -1.18
CA LEU A 51 -26.60 -0.99 -0.36
C LEU A 51 -26.52 0.32 -1.16
N GLY A 52 -26.16 0.28 -2.45
CA GLY A 52 -26.01 1.48 -3.27
C GLY A 52 -25.00 2.50 -2.72
N LEU A 53 -23.89 2.04 -2.12
CA LEU A 53 -22.92 2.91 -1.46
C LEU A 53 -22.25 3.88 -2.44
N THR A 54 -21.89 5.07 -1.96
CA THR A 54 -21.19 6.07 -2.78
C THR A 54 -20.00 6.70 -2.06
N GLY A 55 -19.09 7.30 -2.83
CA GLY A 55 -17.97 8.08 -2.33
C GLY A 55 -17.05 7.27 -1.42
N LEU A 56 -16.85 7.76 -0.19
CA LEU A 56 -15.97 7.12 0.76
C LEU A 56 -16.43 5.70 1.16
N ALA A 57 -17.73 5.50 1.33
CA ALA A 57 -18.24 4.21 1.78
C ALA A 57 -17.90 3.11 0.76
N GLU A 58 -18.06 3.42 -0.53
CA GLU A 58 -17.68 2.55 -1.65
C GLU A 58 -16.17 2.24 -1.67
N GLU A 59 -15.32 3.24 -1.50
CA GLU A 59 -13.87 3.04 -1.42
C GLU A 59 -13.48 2.14 -0.23
N ASN A 60 -14.08 2.38 0.94
CA ASN A 60 -13.79 1.61 2.15
C ASN A 60 -14.25 0.15 2.06
N LEU A 61 -15.39 -0.10 1.39
CA LEU A 61 -15.91 -1.46 1.18
C LEU A 61 -14.85 -2.37 0.51
N GLN A 62 -14.17 -1.89 -0.52
CA GLN A 62 -13.11 -2.66 -1.17
C GLN A 62 -11.92 -2.99 -0.25
N SER A 63 -11.66 -2.16 0.76
CA SER A 63 -10.60 -2.44 1.74
C SER A 63 -11.05 -3.55 2.70
N ARG A 64 -12.30 -3.46 3.17
CA ARG A 64 -12.90 -4.46 4.07
C ARG A 64 -13.04 -5.84 3.42
N LEU A 65 -13.49 -5.90 2.17
CA LEU A 65 -13.61 -7.17 1.45
C LEU A 65 -12.25 -7.88 1.30
N ARG A 66 -11.17 -7.13 1.07
CA ARG A 66 -9.81 -7.69 1.05
C ARG A 66 -9.40 -8.24 2.42
N GLY A 67 -9.68 -7.48 3.49
CA GLY A 67 -9.45 -7.93 4.87
C GLY A 67 -10.17 -9.24 5.18
N THR A 68 -11.48 -9.30 4.93
CA THR A 68 -12.30 -10.50 5.14
C THR A 68 -11.80 -11.68 4.31
N THR A 69 -11.44 -11.47 3.04
CA THR A 69 -10.89 -12.52 2.16
C THR A 69 -9.61 -13.11 2.73
N LEU A 70 -8.67 -12.27 3.18
CA LEU A 70 -7.42 -12.74 3.79
C LEU A 70 -7.63 -13.50 5.10
N MET A 71 -8.59 -13.06 5.93
CA MET A 71 -8.93 -13.75 7.17
C MET A 71 -9.60 -15.11 6.89
N ALA A 72 -10.48 -15.19 5.90
CA ALA A 72 -11.11 -16.46 5.51
C ALA A 72 -10.06 -17.48 5.02
N ILE A 73 -9.13 -17.03 4.16
CA ILE A 73 -7.98 -17.81 3.71
C ILE A 73 -7.13 -18.29 4.90
N SER A 74 -6.80 -17.37 5.81
CA SER A 74 -5.99 -17.65 6.99
C SER A 74 -6.63 -18.70 7.90
N ASN A 75 -7.93 -18.60 8.14
CA ASN A 75 -8.67 -19.57 8.94
C ASN A 75 -8.71 -20.96 8.27
N GLN A 76 -8.85 -21.02 6.95
CA GLN A 76 -8.89 -22.28 6.20
C GLN A 76 -7.52 -22.97 6.11
N GLU A 77 -6.46 -22.18 5.90
CA GLU A 77 -5.12 -22.69 5.56
C GLU A 77 -4.12 -22.61 6.75
N GLY A 78 -4.55 -22.09 7.90
CA GLY A 78 -3.73 -21.97 9.10
C GLY A 78 -2.60 -20.93 8.99
N HIS A 79 -2.72 -19.96 8.08
CA HIS A 79 -1.72 -18.93 7.87
C HIS A 79 -1.88 -17.75 8.82
N ILE A 80 -0.81 -16.99 9.06
CA ILE A 80 -0.87 -15.71 9.78
C ILE A 80 -0.96 -14.56 8.76
N VAL A 81 -2.00 -13.72 8.86
CA VAL A 81 -2.13 -12.52 8.02
C VAL A 81 -1.20 -11.41 8.53
N LEU A 82 -0.42 -10.83 7.62
CA LEU A 82 0.46 -9.69 7.91
C LEU A 82 -0.19 -8.37 7.51
N ALA A 83 -0.36 -7.47 8.48
CA ALA A 83 -0.86 -6.12 8.23
C ALA A 83 0.25 -5.24 7.59
N PRO A 84 0.00 -4.61 6.43
CA PRO A 84 1.01 -3.81 5.72
C PRO A 84 1.13 -2.35 6.21
N GLY A 85 0.33 -1.95 7.20
CA GLY A 85 0.31 -0.57 7.70
C GLY A 85 1.64 -0.15 8.34
N ASN A 86 2.11 1.06 8.02
CA ASN A 86 3.32 1.64 8.60
C ASN A 86 3.02 2.77 9.60
N LYS A 87 4.04 3.19 10.37
CA LYS A 87 3.88 4.17 11.47
C LYS A 87 3.27 5.49 11.02
N SER A 88 3.62 5.97 9.83
CA SER A 88 3.07 7.21 9.29
C SER A 88 1.57 7.12 9.03
N GLU A 89 1.09 5.99 8.51
CA GLU A 89 -0.34 5.75 8.24
C GLU A 89 -1.12 5.60 9.54
N LEU A 90 -0.57 4.85 10.50
CA LEU A 90 -1.19 4.64 11.81
C LEU A 90 -1.28 5.93 12.63
N ALA A 91 -0.22 6.75 12.64
CA ALA A 91 -0.16 7.98 13.43
C ALA A 91 -1.23 9.02 13.07
N VAL A 92 -1.70 9.02 11.82
CA VAL A 92 -2.71 9.99 11.33
C VAL A 92 -4.06 9.32 11.06
N GLY A 93 -4.21 8.03 11.37
CA GLY A 93 -5.43 7.28 11.08
C GLY A 93 -5.73 7.11 9.59
N TYR A 94 -4.71 7.12 8.72
CA TYR A 94 -4.88 6.92 7.27
C TYR A 94 -5.00 5.43 6.95
N SER A 95 -6.09 4.82 7.40
CA SER A 95 -6.42 3.41 7.21
C SER A 95 -7.93 3.21 7.18
N THR A 96 -8.39 2.14 6.53
CA THR A 96 -9.75 1.64 6.72
C THR A 96 -9.74 0.66 7.89
N LEU A 97 -10.45 1.01 8.96
CA LEU A 97 -10.66 0.08 10.07
C LEU A 97 -11.36 -1.19 9.57
N TYR A 98 -10.84 -2.35 9.98
CA TYR A 98 -11.26 -3.67 9.51
C TYR A 98 -11.09 -3.90 8.00
N GLY A 99 -10.21 -3.14 7.36
CA GLY A 99 -9.80 -3.33 5.96
C GLY A 99 -8.31 -3.58 5.84
N ASP A 100 -7.56 -2.58 5.41
CA ASP A 100 -6.11 -2.64 5.18
C ASP A 100 -5.28 -2.77 6.47
N SER A 101 -5.89 -2.51 7.63
CA SER A 101 -5.29 -2.72 8.94
C SER A 101 -5.41 -4.17 9.44
N VAL A 102 -6.15 -5.04 8.74
CA VAL A 102 -6.38 -6.43 9.15
C VAL A 102 -5.09 -7.26 9.05
N GLY A 103 -4.75 -7.92 10.15
CA GLY A 103 -3.64 -8.87 10.25
C GLY A 103 -3.31 -9.13 11.72
N ALA A 104 -2.82 -10.33 12.02
CA ALA A 104 -2.42 -10.66 13.39
C ALA A 104 -1.09 -10.00 13.78
N TYR A 105 -0.25 -9.68 12.79
CA TYR A 105 1.04 -9.03 13.02
C TYR A 105 1.33 -7.97 11.95
N GLY A 106 1.85 -6.82 12.36
CA GLY A 106 2.27 -5.72 11.47
C GLY A 106 3.78 -5.55 11.46
N PRO A 107 4.53 -6.16 10.52
CA PRO A 107 5.99 -6.18 10.55
C PRO A 107 6.64 -4.79 10.46
N ILE A 108 5.94 -3.82 9.87
CA ILE A 108 6.42 -2.45 9.66
C ILE A 108 5.60 -1.40 10.43
N LYS A 109 4.81 -1.82 11.43
CA LYS A 109 3.91 -0.94 12.18
C LYS A 109 4.63 0.23 12.87
N ASP A 110 5.88 0.04 13.28
CA ASP A 110 6.68 1.07 13.96
C ASP A 110 7.74 1.73 13.04
N VAL A 111 7.62 1.53 11.73
CA VAL A 111 8.55 2.08 10.74
C VAL A 111 7.90 3.27 10.03
N TYR A 112 8.53 4.44 10.06
CA TYR A 112 8.05 5.60 9.28
C TYR A 112 8.14 5.33 7.78
N LYS A 113 7.24 5.96 7.01
CA LYS A 113 7.18 5.76 5.54
C LYS A 113 8.54 5.98 4.88
N THR A 114 9.27 7.03 5.26
CA THR A 114 10.61 7.35 4.77
C THR A 114 11.60 6.21 4.99
N SER A 115 11.56 5.56 6.15
CA SER A 115 12.40 4.40 6.48
C SER A 115 11.99 3.15 5.69
N VAL A 116 10.70 2.95 5.40
CA VAL A 116 10.24 1.86 4.52
C VAL A 116 10.90 1.95 3.14
N PHE A 117 10.96 3.16 2.56
CA PHE A 117 11.65 3.38 1.28
C PHE A 117 13.16 3.05 1.35
N ARG A 118 13.84 3.56 2.39
CA ARG A 118 15.27 3.29 2.59
C ARG A 118 15.56 1.79 2.77
N LEU A 119 14.67 1.08 3.48
CA LEU A 119 14.77 -0.36 3.69
C LEU A 119 14.60 -1.13 2.37
N ALA A 120 13.66 -0.71 1.52
CA ALA A 120 13.47 -1.31 0.20
C ALA A 120 14.70 -1.11 -0.71
N GLU A 121 15.28 0.09 -0.72
CA GLU A 121 16.51 0.38 -1.48
C GLU A 121 17.70 -0.45 -0.96
N TRP A 122 17.87 -0.52 0.36
CA TRP A 122 18.90 -1.36 0.98
C TRP A 122 18.70 -2.84 0.62
N ARG A 123 17.47 -3.36 0.69
CA ARG A 123 17.17 -4.77 0.40
C ARG A 123 17.47 -5.14 -1.05
N ASN A 124 17.19 -4.23 -1.99
CA ASN A 124 17.48 -4.41 -3.40
C ASN A 124 18.99 -4.40 -3.69
N ARG A 125 19.73 -3.49 -3.06
CA ARG A 125 21.20 -3.46 -3.16
C ARG A 125 21.82 -4.74 -2.60
N ALA A 126 21.41 -5.16 -1.41
CA ALA A 126 21.86 -6.41 -0.80
C ALA A 126 21.52 -7.66 -1.66
N ALA A 127 20.40 -7.63 -2.40
CA ALA A 127 20.06 -8.69 -3.35
C ALA A 127 21.02 -8.73 -4.54
N ALA A 128 21.40 -7.55 -5.06
CA ALA A 128 22.32 -7.42 -6.18
C ALA A 128 23.74 -7.88 -5.81
N GLU A 129 24.23 -7.49 -4.63
CA GLU A 129 25.55 -7.91 -4.11
C GLU A 129 25.65 -9.44 -3.96
N ARG A 130 24.54 -10.10 -3.58
CA ARG A 130 24.48 -11.57 -3.44
C ARG A 130 24.28 -12.31 -4.76
N GLY A 131 24.37 -11.63 -5.90
CA GLY A 131 24.14 -12.23 -7.23
C GLY A 131 22.70 -12.70 -7.49
N ARG A 132 21.74 -12.37 -6.61
CA ARG A 132 20.32 -12.77 -6.74
C ARG A 132 19.53 -11.84 -7.65
N HIS A 133 20.19 -11.28 -8.67
CA HIS A 133 19.59 -10.45 -9.70
C HIS A 133 19.65 -11.16 -11.05
N ARG A 134 18.69 -12.05 -11.37
CA ARG A 134 18.45 -12.37 -12.79
C ARG A 134 17.87 -11.12 -13.45
N ARG A 135 18.70 -10.45 -14.28
CA ARG A 135 18.33 -9.23 -15.01
C ARG A 135 17.16 -9.49 -15.95
N SER A 136 16.07 -8.74 -15.78
CA SER A 136 15.20 -8.33 -16.88
C SER A 136 14.83 -6.84 -16.73
N ARG A 137 14.46 -6.22 -17.84
CA ARG A 137 14.72 -4.83 -18.24
C ARG A 137 14.15 -3.71 -17.33
N ARG A 138 14.98 -2.67 -17.14
CA ARG A 138 14.65 -1.24 -16.86
C ARG A 138 13.50 -0.98 -15.88
N THR A 139 13.82 -0.82 -14.59
CA THR A 139 13.04 0.06 -13.70
C THR A 139 12.98 1.46 -14.32
N ARG A 140 11.78 1.88 -14.76
CA ARG A 140 11.53 3.17 -15.40
C ARG A 140 11.50 4.28 -14.35
N SER A 141 12.05 5.45 -14.68
CA SER A 141 11.98 6.67 -13.87
C SER A 141 10.54 7.07 -13.55
N PRO A 142 10.27 7.78 -12.42
CA PRO A 142 8.92 8.17 -12.04
C PRO A 142 8.23 8.94 -13.16
N SER A 143 7.07 8.44 -13.60
CA SER A 143 6.21 9.17 -14.55
C SER A 143 5.79 10.50 -13.92
N ARG A 144 5.50 11.50 -14.77
CA ARG A 144 5.11 12.88 -14.41
C ARG A 144 4.05 13.00 -13.28
N ARG A 145 3.30 11.94 -12.97
CA ARG A 145 2.34 11.87 -11.84
C ARG A 145 2.97 11.85 -10.45
N ALA A 146 4.22 11.43 -10.28
CA ALA A 146 4.92 11.51 -8.99
C ALA A 146 5.37 12.95 -8.66
N ARG A 147 5.59 13.79 -9.69
CA ARG A 147 6.03 15.19 -9.54
C ARG A 147 4.95 16.12 -9.02
N SER A 148 3.66 15.80 -9.21
CA SER A 148 2.55 16.62 -8.72
C SER A 148 2.10 16.27 -7.29
N CYS A 149 2.60 15.18 -6.70
CA CYS A 149 2.19 14.75 -5.36
C CYS A 149 2.83 15.59 -4.23
N GLY A 150 3.88 16.36 -4.52
CA GLY A 150 4.52 17.28 -3.56
C GLY A 150 3.84 18.65 -3.43
N ARG A 151 2.80 18.95 -4.22
CA ARG A 151 2.06 20.24 -4.17
C ARG A 151 0.54 20.09 -4.10
N GLY A 152 0.02 18.88 -3.87
CA GLY A 152 -1.42 18.60 -3.96
C GLY A 152 -1.98 17.94 -2.70
N ARG A 153 -3.16 18.41 -2.28
CA ARG A 153 -4.01 17.86 -1.22
C ARG A 153 -4.12 16.32 -1.36
N TRP A 154 -3.78 15.59 -0.29
CA TRP A 154 -3.82 14.13 -0.24
C TRP A 154 -5.26 13.62 -0.39
N THR A 155 -5.68 13.25 -1.60
CA THR A 155 -6.98 12.60 -1.84
C THR A 155 -6.83 11.08 -1.93
N ARG A 156 -7.88 10.40 -1.46
CA ARG A 156 -7.98 9.02 -0.97
C ARG A 156 -7.69 7.89 -1.98
N THR A 157 -7.56 8.22 -3.26
CA THR A 157 -7.72 7.24 -4.36
C THR A 157 -6.39 6.64 -4.89
N ARG A 158 -5.22 6.87 -4.27
CA ARG A 158 -3.92 6.60 -4.96
C ARG A 158 -2.95 5.56 -4.37
N CYS A 159 -3.24 4.93 -3.24
CA CYS A 159 -2.36 3.91 -2.64
C CYS A 159 -3.12 2.61 -2.34
N ARG A 160 -3.32 1.73 -3.34
CA ARG A 160 -3.96 0.41 -3.13
C ARG A 160 -3.27 -0.77 -3.81
N THR A 161 -2.00 -0.61 -4.17
CA THR A 161 -1.18 -1.73 -4.63
C THR A 161 0.16 -1.63 -3.93
N ILE A 162 0.73 -2.79 -3.57
CA ILE A 162 2.17 -2.99 -3.37
C ILE A 162 2.88 -2.25 -4.52
N ARG A 163 3.32 -1.02 -4.25
CA ARG A 163 4.08 -0.24 -5.22
C ARG A 163 5.51 -0.73 -5.12
N CYS A 164 6.04 -1.19 -6.25
CA CYS A 164 7.48 -1.26 -6.45
C CYS A 164 8.08 0.13 -6.18
N TRP A 165 8.85 0.22 -5.10
CA TRP A 165 9.42 1.48 -4.61
C TRP A 165 10.82 1.66 -5.17
N THR A 166 11.03 2.63 -6.07
CA THR A 166 12.39 3.06 -6.47
C THR A 166 12.51 4.56 -6.74
N ARG A 167 13.64 5.08 -6.22
CA ARG A 167 14.48 6.25 -6.54
C ARG A 167 14.21 7.62 -5.87
N SER A 168 15.02 7.88 -4.83
CA SER A 168 16.03 8.96 -4.64
C SER A 168 15.69 10.41 -5.00
N TRP A 169 15.84 11.35 -4.04
CA TRP A 169 16.67 12.56 -4.14
C TRP A 169 17.00 13.06 -2.70
N PRO A 170 18.18 13.66 -2.45
CA PRO A 170 18.59 14.18 -1.15
C PRO A 170 17.90 15.53 -0.88
N CYS A 171 17.25 15.68 0.27
CA CYS A 171 16.88 17.00 0.76
C CYS A 171 17.77 17.34 1.95
N THR A 172 18.80 18.13 1.65
CA THR A 172 19.47 19.02 2.60
C THR A 172 18.41 19.93 3.24
N TRP A 173 18.43 19.99 4.56
CA TRP A 173 17.56 20.84 5.36
C TRP A 173 18.30 22.17 5.57
N THR A 174 18.01 23.19 4.77
CA THR A 174 18.41 24.56 5.10
C THR A 174 17.24 25.23 5.81
N GLY A 175 17.30 25.25 7.14
CA GLY A 175 16.41 26.06 7.94
C GLY A 175 16.79 27.53 7.83
N THR A 176 15.83 28.39 7.51
CA THR A 176 15.79 29.79 7.95
C THR A 176 14.40 30.37 7.67
N GLY A 177 13.84 31.09 8.65
CA GLY A 177 12.93 32.21 8.39
C GLY A 177 11.45 31.97 8.64
N ALA A 178 11.05 32.01 9.91
CA ALA A 178 9.70 32.37 10.31
C ALA A 178 9.32 33.76 9.78
N ARG A 179 8.12 33.90 9.18
CA ARG A 179 7.34 35.15 9.22
C ARG A 179 5.88 34.82 9.48
N THR A 180 5.46 35.23 10.66
CA THR A 180 4.08 35.34 11.13
C THR A 180 3.32 36.37 10.30
N ARG A 181 2.07 36.06 9.95
CA ARG A 181 1.02 37.09 9.84
C ARG A 181 -0.35 36.48 10.11
N SER A 182 -0.98 37.04 11.14
CA SER A 182 -2.32 36.80 11.65
C SER A 182 -3.42 37.15 10.65
N SER A 183 -4.52 36.41 10.65
CA SER A 183 -5.83 36.87 11.15
C SER A 183 -7.00 36.01 10.61
N ARG A 184 -7.94 35.70 11.53
CA ARG A 184 -9.40 35.46 11.35
C ARG A 184 -9.80 34.31 10.40
N ARG A 185 -10.73 33.41 10.70
CA ARG A 185 -11.87 33.35 11.62
C ARG A 185 -12.21 31.87 11.85
N ALA A 186 -12.71 31.56 13.03
CA ALA A 186 -13.28 30.29 13.39
C ALA A 186 -14.55 29.97 12.58
N SER A 187 -14.72 28.72 12.18
CA SER A 187 -16.02 28.05 12.35
C SER A 187 -15.82 26.55 12.53
N THR A 188 -16.41 26.09 13.63
CA THR A 188 -16.51 24.74 14.15
C THR A 188 -17.48 23.88 13.36
N ARG A 189 -17.15 22.58 13.22
CA ARG A 189 -18.02 21.38 13.18
C ARG A 189 -17.05 20.20 12.90
N ARG A 190 -16.63 19.36 13.87
CA ARG A 190 -17.36 18.20 14.48
C ARG A 190 -18.40 17.69 13.47
N TRP A 191 -18.22 16.56 12.80
CA TRP A 191 -17.86 15.22 13.27
C TRP A 191 -17.01 14.46 12.26
#